data_AF-A0A6S6T1Z0-F1
#
_entry.id   AF-A0A6S6T1Z0-F1
#
_cell.length_a   1.000
_cell.length_b   1.000
_cell.length_c   1.000
_cell.angle_alpha   90.00
_cell.angle_beta   90.00
_cell.angle_gamma   90.00
#
_symmetry.space_group_name_H-M   'P 1'
#
loop_
_entity.id
_entity.type
_entity.pdbx_description
1 polymer ?
#
loop_
_entity_poly.entity_id
_entity_poly.type
_entity_poly.pdbx_seq_one_letter_code
_entity_poly.pdbx_strand_id
1 'polypeptide(L)'
;MQTIGIGELQKNMGILTNLTEALTIIDKYKNKEVAVVYPIGETTKPNIVEQMSAEALARAKNRGIVIEDLEAAKEDAIMEAMKEKYGFTD
;
A
#
# COMPACT_ATOMS: atom_id res chain seq x y z
N MET A 1 6.88 13.39 10.79
CA MET A 1 5.69 12.52 10.64
C MET A 1 4.79 12.83 11.81
N GLN A 2 3.60 13.39 11.56
CA GLN A 2 2.71 13.84 12.62
C GLN A 2 1.82 12.68 13.09
N THR A 3 1.45 12.66 14.37
CA THR A 3 0.65 11.57 14.94
C THR A 3 -0.61 12.14 15.61
N ILE A 4 -1.78 11.60 15.29
CA ILE A 4 -3.07 12.03 15.85
C ILE A 4 -3.83 10.86 16.47
N GLY A 5 -4.49 11.09 17.60
CA GLY A 5 -5.41 10.12 18.16
C GLY A 5 -6.72 10.04 17.37
N ILE A 6 -7.32 8.86 17.24
CA ILE A 6 -8.62 8.69 16.57
C ILE A 6 -9.69 9.65 17.13
N GLY A 7 -9.75 9.82 18.46
CA GLY A 7 -10.71 10.72 19.10
C GLY A 7 -10.46 12.21 18.84
N GLU A 8 -9.22 12.60 18.54
CA GLU A 8 -8.88 13.98 18.15
C GLU A 8 -9.19 14.22 16.67
N LEU A 9 -8.94 13.21 15.83
CA LEU A 9 -9.30 13.23 14.42
C LEU A 9 -10.81 13.37 14.24
N GLN A 10 -11.61 12.63 15.01
CA GLN A 10 -13.07 12.74 14.98
C GLN A 10 -13.59 14.15 15.32
N LYS A 11 -12.90 14.86 16.22
CA LYS A 11 -13.28 16.23 16.60
C LYS A 11 -12.87 17.26 15.56
N ASN A 12 -11.81 16.99 14.81
CA ASN A 12 -11.19 17.93 13.87
C ASN A 12 -10.93 17.29 12.51
N MET A 13 -11.99 16.77 11.87
CA MET A 13 -11.93 16.12 10.55
C MET A 13 -11.34 17.03 9.45
N GLY A 14 -11.43 18.36 9.60
CA GLY A 14 -10.89 19.34 8.65
C GLY A 14 -9.36 19.32 8.50
N ILE A 15 -8.65 18.65 9.41
CA ILE A 15 -7.20 18.41 9.29
C ILE A 15 -6.89 17.57 8.04
N LEU A 16 -7.79 16.65 7.66
CA LEU A 16 -7.59 15.80 6.48
C LEU A 16 -7.72 16.58 5.16
N THR A 17 -8.45 17.70 5.15
CA THR A 17 -8.69 18.50 3.94
C THR A 17 -7.49 19.35 3.56
N ASN A 18 -6.70 19.79 4.55
CA ASN A 18 -5.51 20.64 4.34
C ASN A 18 -4.22 19.90 4.67
N LEU A 19 -4.22 18.57 4.49
CA LEU A 19 -3.06 17.76 4.78
C LEU A 19 -1.92 18.13 3.82
N THR A 20 -0.77 18.52 4.35
CA THR A 20 0.45 18.81 3.57
C THR A 20 1.54 17.75 3.78
N GLU A 21 1.43 16.95 4.83
CA GLU A 21 2.39 15.92 5.20
C GLU A 21 1.66 14.64 5.65
N ALA A 22 2.35 13.50 5.63
CA ALA A 22 1.78 12.23 6.09
C ALA A 22 1.45 12.26 7.59
N LEU A 23 0.26 11.75 7.92
CA LEU A 23 -0.32 11.72 9.26
C LEU A 23 -0.57 10.28 9.71
N THR A 24 0.00 9.89 10.84
CA THR A 24 -0.24 8.59 11.46
C THR A 24 -1.39 8.69 12.45
N ILE A 25 -2.41 7.87 12.28
CA ILE A 25 -3.56 7.77 13.16
C ILE A 25 -3.30 6.64 14.16
N ILE A 26 -3.33 6.97 15.45
CA ILE A 26 -3.14 6.00 16.54
C ILE A 26 -4.42 5.84 17.36
N ASP A 27 -4.68 4.60 17.77
CA ASP A 27 -5.57 4.31 18.89
C ASP A 27 -4.79 4.53 20.19
N LYS A 28 -5.03 5.66 20.86
CA LYS A 28 -4.37 6.01 22.13
C LYS A 28 -4.67 5.03 23.26
N TYR A 29 -5.81 4.33 23.23
CA TYR A 29 -6.18 3.36 24.27
C TYR A 29 -5.43 2.04 24.11
N LYS A 30 -5.26 1.60 22.87
CA LYS A 30 -4.55 0.35 22.55
C LYS A 30 -3.06 0.55 22.27
N ASN A 31 -2.61 1.81 22.22
CA ASN A 31 -1.27 2.23 21.80
C ASN A 31 -0.83 1.58 20.48
N LYS A 32 -1.75 1.53 19.52
CA LYS A 32 -1.52 0.91 18.20
C LYS A 32 -1.71 1.92 17.09
N GLU A 33 -0.83 1.86 16.10
CA GLU A 33 -0.99 2.53 14.82
C GLU A 33 -2.14 1.85 14.05
N VAL A 34 -3.07 2.65 13.55
CA VAL A 34 -4.28 2.16 12.87
C VAL A 34 -4.22 2.46 11.38
N ALA A 35 -3.72 3.64 11.02
CA ALA A 35 -3.60 4.05 9.63
C ALA A 35 -2.53 5.12 9.44
N VAL A 36 -2.02 5.24 8.22
CA VAL A 36 -1.22 6.37 7.77
C VAL A 36 -1.96 7.02 6.60
N VAL A 37 -2.23 8.32 6.71
CA VAL A 37 -2.96 9.10 5.71
C VAL A 37 -1.98 10.02 5.00
N TYR A 38 -2.01 10.00 3.69
CA TYR A 38 -1.15 10.82 2.83
C TYR A 38 -1.98 11.95 2.18
N PRO A 39 -1.37 13.12 1.94
CA PRO A 39 -2.06 14.24 1.33
C PRO A 39 -2.39 13.94 -0.14
N ILE A 40 -3.58 14.37 -0.58
CA ILE A 40 -4.00 14.25 -1.98
C ILE A 40 -3.43 15.46 -2.74
N GLY A 41 -2.21 15.34 -3.25
CA GLY A 41 -1.58 16.38 -4.04
C GLY A 41 -0.43 15.85 -4.89
N GLU A 42 -0.34 16.33 -6.14
CA GLU A 42 0.63 15.90 -7.17
C GLU A 42 2.11 16.05 -6.76
N THR A 43 2.40 16.83 -5.71
CA THR A 43 3.76 17.20 -5.29
C THR A 43 4.37 16.35 -4.18
N THR A 44 3.63 15.39 -3.58
CA THR A 44 4.17 14.58 -2.48
C THR A 44 4.63 13.20 -2.97
N LYS A 45 5.80 13.18 -3.61
CA LYS A 45 6.67 12.02 -3.88
C LYS A 45 6.17 11.00 -4.93
N PRO A 46 7.10 10.27 -5.60
CA PRO A 46 6.76 9.23 -6.56
C PRO A 46 5.70 8.33 -5.96
N ASN A 47 4.69 8.04 -6.77
CA ASN A 47 3.53 7.23 -6.43
C ASN A 47 3.99 6.11 -5.48
N ILE A 48 3.48 6.04 -4.25
CA ILE A 48 3.91 5.03 -3.27
C ILE A 48 3.78 3.63 -3.88
N VAL A 49 2.82 3.46 -4.80
CA VAL A 49 2.67 2.29 -5.66
C VAL A 49 3.89 2.04 -6.55
N GLU A 50 4.48 3.05 -7.16
CA GLU A 50 5.72 2.95 -7.95
C GLU A 50 6.94 2.63 -7.08
N GLN A 51 7.03 3.17 -5.85
CA GLN A 51 8.13 2.82 -4.94
C GLN A 51 7.99 1.37 -4.44
N MET A 52 6.78 0.94 -4.08
CA MET A 52 6.52 -0.44 -3.67
C MET A 52 6.71 -1.42 -4.83
N SER A 53 6.29 -1.06 -6.04
CA SER A 53 6.49 -1.89 -7.23
C SER A 53 7.97 -1.96 -7.60
N ALA A 54 8.71 -0.86 -7.53
CA ALA A 54 10.15 -0.85 -7.77
C ALA A 54 10.92 -1.70 -6.75
N GLU A 55 10.54 -1.67 -5.47
CA GLU A 55 11.18 -2.50 -4.45
C GLU A 55 10.82 -4.00 -4.63
N ALA A 56 9.58 -4.31 -4.99
CA ALA A 56 9.17 -5.67 -5.34
C ALA A 56 9.91 -6.19 -6.59
N LEU A 57 10.03 -5.34 -7.61
CA LEU A 57 10.75 -5.65 -8.85
C LEU A 57 12.26 -5.83 -8.58
N ALA A 58 12.86 -5.00 -7.74
CA ALA A 58 14.25 -5.12 -7.32
C ALA A 58 14.50 -6.42 -6.53
N ARG A 59 13.57 -6.82 -5.65
CA ARG A 59 13.61 -8.12 -4.95
C ARG A 59 13.45 -9.30 -5.91
N ALA A 60 12.59 -9.20 -6.92
CA ALA A 60 12.42 -10.22 -7.96
C ALA A 60 13.71 -10.37 -8.81
N LYS A 61 14.29 -9.25 -9.25
CA LYS A 61 15.54 -9.24 -10.02
C LYS A 61 16.73 -9.80 -9.24
N ASN A 62 16.84 -9.48 -7.94
CA ASN A 62 17.86 -10.05 -7.05
C ASN A 62 17.68 -11.55 -6.78
N ARG A 63 16.48 -12.09 -6.97
CA ARG A 63 16.20 -13.53 -6.91
C ARG A 63 16.41 -14.25 -8.25
N GLY A 64 16.94 -13.56 -9.26
CA GLY A 64 17.15 -14.09 -10.61
C GLY A 64 15.85 -14.27 -11.41
N ILE A 65 14.73 -13.72 -10.93
CA ILE A 65 13.45 -13.78 -11.63
C ILE A 65 13.47 -12.66 -12.68
N VAL A 66 13.84 -13.02 -13.90
CA VAL A 66 13.70 -12.15 -15.07
C VAL A 66 12.29 -12.39 -15.61
N ILE A 67 11.39 -11.45 -15.33
CA ILE A 67 10.08 -11.44 -15.96
C ILE A 67 10.26 -10.73 -17.31
N GLU A 68 10.44 -11.50 -18.38
CA GLU A 68 10.57 -10.97 -19.75
C GLU A 68 9.24 -10.39 -20.24
N ASP A 69 8.11 -10.96 -19.80
CA ASP A 69 6.76 -10.50 -20.13
C ASP A 69 5.87 -10.42 -18.88
N LEU A 70 5.58 -9.18 -18.47
CA LEU A 70 4.85 -8.87 -17.23
C LEU A 70 3.37 -9.26 -17.32
N GLU A 71 2.78 -9.23 -18.52
CA GLU A 71 1.37 -9.61 -18.71
C GLU A 71 1.20 -11.11 -18.57
N ALA A 72 2.06 -11.91 -19.21
CA ALA A 72 2.04 -13.36 -19.12
C ALA A 72 2.20 -13.85 -17.66
N ALA A 73 3.15 -13.28 -16.92
CA ALA A 73 3.37 -13.65 -15.52
C ALA A 73 2.19 -13.29 -14.60
N LYS A 74 1.46 -12.22 -14.92
CA LYS A 74 0.24 -11.85 -14.20
C LYS A 74 -0.89 -12.83 -14.49
N GLU A 75 -1.06 -13.20 -15.75
CA GLU A 75 -2.11 -14.12 -16.17
C GLU A 75 -1.93 -15.51 -15.55
N ASP A 76 -0.69 -16.02 -15.53
CA ASP A 76 -0.36 -17.28 -14.85
C ASP A 76 -0.62 -17.22 -13.34
N ALA A 77 -0.16 -16.16 -12.66
CA ALA A 77 -0.38 -16.01 -11.22
C ALA A 77 -1.87 -15.88 -10.87
N ILE A 78 -2.65 -15.20 -11.70
CA ILE A 78 -4.11 -15.09 -11.55
C ILE A 78 -4.75 -16.47 -11.78
N MET A 79 -4.34 -17.19 -12.82
CA MET A 79 -4.89 -18.51 -13.14
C MET A 79 -4.55 -19.53 -12.04
N GLU A 80 -3.35 -19.52 -11.51
CA GLU A 80 -2.90 -20.38 -10.41
C GLU A 80 -3.67 -20.07 -9.11
N ALA A 81 -3.84 -18.79 -8.76
CA ALA A 81 -4.66 -18.38 -7.63
C ALA A 81 -6.14 -18.73 -7.81
N MET A 82 -6.67 -18.68 -9.04
CA MET A 82 -8.02 -19.15 -9.34
C MET A 82 -8.14 -20.67 -9.24
N LYS A 83 -7.13 -21.44 -9.70
CA LYS A 83 -7.09 -22.90 -9.54
C LYS A 83 -7.09 -23.31 -8.07
N GLU A 84 -6.30 -22.63 -7.24
CA GLU A 84 -6.22 -22.90 -5.80
C GLU A 84 -7.53 -22.54 -5.08
N LYS A 85 -8.17 -21.43 -5.45
CA LYS A 85 -9.42 -20.97 -4.83
C LYS A 85 -10.66 -21.75 -5.28
N TYR A 86 -10.70 -22.21 -6.53
CA TYR A 86 -11.87 -22.90 -7.11
C TYR A 86 -11.66 -24.40 -7.31
N GLY A 87 -10.50 -24.95 -6.93
CA GLY A 87 -10.26 -26.40 -6.88
C GLY A 87 -10.26 -27.09 -8.23
N PHE A 88 -9.93 -26.37 -9.32
CA PHE A 88 -9.73 -26.98 -10.63
C PHE A 88 -8.48 -27.86 -10.56
N THR A 89 -8.71 -29.11 -10.19
CA THR A 89 -7.78 -30.23 -10.31
C THR A 89 -7.84 -30.70 -11.75
N ASP A 90 -6.66 -30.98 -12.32
CA ASP A 90 -6.55 -31.79 -13.54
C ASP A 90 -7.02 -33.22 -13.24
#